data_AF-A0A929NXM0-F1
#
_entry.id   AF-A0A929NXM0-F1
#
_cell.length_a   1.000
_cell.length_b   1.000
_cell.length_c   1.000
_cell.angle_alpha   90.00
_cell.angle_beta   90.00
_cell.angle_gamma   90.00
#
_symmetry.space_group_name_H-M   'P 1'
#
loop_
_entity.id
_entity.type
_entity.pdbx_description
1 polymer ?
#
loop_
_entity_poly.entity_id
_entity_poly.type
_entity_poly.pdbx_seq_one_letter_code
_entity_poly.pdbx_strand_id
1 'polypeptide(L)'
;MNKIIISICILAITGCTGMLPSIKQTTNSPWKTFEEAKDSFDKIEANKTTSNDLKNFGFDPFETPNVKLITYLELIEKFMPNQSIRMEDLDAGVQQCLKARELCQGYEVTPKIINSKRYGNVFLDLFNFRRKNITRGWIFNALIVLKENLVVHKVWGGEPNVSEIEDKRNPLGPLQDINKALPPIQLM
;
A
#
# COMPACT_ATOMS: atom_id res chain seq x y z
N MET A 1 35.65 -39.69 -35.20
CA MET A 1 35.36 -39.36 -33.78
C MET A 1 35.39 -37.85 -33.46
N ASN A 2 36.21 -37.02 -34.10
CA ASN A 2 36.29 -35.58 -33.77
C ASN A 2 35.09 -34.71 -34.20
N LYS A 3 34.17 -35.17 -35.05
CA LYS A 3 33.02 -34.37 -35.49
C LYS A 3 31.79 -34.46 -34.56
N ILE A 4 31.70 -35.50 -33.72
CA ILE A 4 30.57 -35.70 -32.79
C ILE A 4 30.74 -34.85 -31.52
N ILE A 5 31.98 -34.60 -31.09
CA ILE A 5 32.28 -33.80 -29.90
C ILE A 5 31.96 -32.30 -30.11
N ILE A 6 32.07 -31.79 -31.34
CA ILE A 6 31.76 -30.40 -31.66
C ILE A 6 30.24 -30.13 -31.64
N SER A 7 29.43 -31.14 -31.96
CA SER A 7 27.96 -31.03 -32.00
C SER A 7 27.31 -30.97 -30.61
N ILE A 8 27.94 -31.56 -29.58
CA ILE A 8 27.43 -31.54 -28.19
C ILE A 8 27.74 -30.22 -27.47
N CYS A 9 28.80 -29.51 -27.87
CA CYS A 9 29.21 -28.26 -27.21
C CYS A 9 28.34 -27.06 -27.61
N ILE A 10 27.65 -27.11 -28.77
CA ILE A 10 26.82 -26.01 -29.28
C ILE A 10 25.41 -26.01 -28.66
N LEU A 11 24.91 -27.14 -28.17
CA LEU A 11 23.58 -27.26 -27.56
C LEU A 11 23.51 -26.69 -26.12
N ALA A 12 24.64 -26.50 -25.45
CA ALA A 12 24.69 -26.00 -24.07
C ALA A 12 24.56 -24.47 -23.93
N ILE A 13 24.50 -23.71 -25.04
CA ILE A 13 24.49 -22.23 -25.02
C ILE A 13 23.06 -21.67 -25.15
N THR A 14 22.04 -22.52 -25.26
CA THR A 14 20.63 -22.09 -25.12
C THR A 14 20.25 -21.92 -23.64
N GLY A 15 21.11 -21.27 -22.87
CA GLY A 15 20.80 -20.84 -21.51
C GLY A 15 19.77 -19.71 -21.57
N CYS A 16 18.63 -19.93 -20.92
CA CYS A 16 17.49 -19.02 -20.84
C CYS A 16 17.94 -17.56 -20.71
N THR A 17 17.67 -16.75 -21.73
CA THR A 17 17.84 -15.29 -21.66
C THR A 17 16.87 -14.74 -20.62
N GLY A 18 17.39 -14.58 -19.40
CA GLY A 18 17.00 -13.63 -18.36
C GLY A 18 15.55 -13.18 -18.30
N MET A 19 14.67 -14.00 -17.74
CA MET A 19 13.39 -13.53 -17.24
C MET A 19 13.62 -12.98 -15.82
N LEU A 20 13.82 -11.67 -15.70
CA LEU A 20 13.91 -11.01 -14.41
C LEU A 20 12.57 -11.11 -13.67
N PRO A 21 12.57 -11.32 -12.34
CA PRO A 21 11.34 -11.40 -11.58
C PRO A 21 10.63 -10.04 -11.58
N SER A 22 9.33 -10.05 -11.84
CA SER A 22 8.43 -8.91 -11.67
C SER A 22 7.53 -9.18 -10.47
N ILE A 23 7.32 -8.18 -9.62
CA ILE A 23 6.42 -8.29 -8.48
C ILE A 23 5.24 -7.35 -8.72
N LYS A 24 4.05 -7.92 -8.91
CA LYS A 24 2.81 -7.14 -8.92
C LYS A 24 2.13 -7.29 -7.56
N GLN A 25 2.07 -6.21 -6.80
CA GLN A 25 1.31 -6.14 -5.55
C GLN A 25 -0.04 -5.50 -5.86
N THR A 26 -1.06 -6.33 -6.06
CA THR A 26 -2.43 -5.85 -6.20
C THR A 26 -3.14 -6.19 -4.91
N THR A 27 -3.66 -5.19 -4.21
CA THR A 27 -4.58 -5.47 -3.13
C THR A 27 -5.97 -5.68 -3.73
N ASN A 28 -6.69 -6.71 -3.28
CA ASN A 28 -8.06 -6.94 -3.73
C ASN A 28 -8.89 -5.70 -3.35
N SER A 29 -9.32 -4.95 -4.36
CA SER A 29 -10.09 -3.72 -4.20
C SER A 29 -11.20 -3.72 -5.23
N PRO A 30 -12.39 -3.20 -4.90
CA PRO A 30 -13.45 -3.03 -5.89
C PRO A 30 -13.07 -2.03 -6.99
N TRP A 31 -12.10 -1.14 -6.74
CA TRP A 31 -11.64 -0.13 -7.68
C TRP A 31 -10.34 -0.53 -8.39
N LYS A 32 -10.29 -0.29 -9.70
CA LYS A 32 -9.11 -0.55 -10.54
C LYS A 32 -8.21 0.67 -10.69
N THR A 33 -8.76 1.86 -10.54
CA THR A 33 -8.05 3.13 -10.72
C THR A 33 -8.29 4.07 -9.53
N PHE A 34 -7.39 5.04 -9.39
CA PHE A 34 -7.53 6.08 -8.38
C PHE A 34 -8.81 6.90 -8.59
N GLU A 35 -9.11 7.21 -9.85
CA GLU A 35 -10.29 7.97 -10.26
C GLU A 35 -11.58 7.24 -9.91
N GLU A 36 -11.65 5.93 -10.14
CA GLU A 36 -12.83 5.12 -9.80
C GLU A 36 -13.08 5.09 -8.29
N ALA A 37 -12.03 5.00 -7.48
CA ALA A 37 -12.12 5.08 -6.02
C ALA A 37 -12.62 6.47 -5.57
N LYS A 38 -12.08 7.52 -6.18
CA LYS A 38 -12.50 8.91 -5.93
C LYS A 38 -13.96 9.14 -6.33
N ASP A 39 -14.39 8.66 -7.50
CA ASP A 39 -15.77 8.82 -7.99
C ASP A 39 -16.78 8.09 -7.09
N SER A 40 -16.43 6.91 -6.58
CA SER A 40 -17.22 6.24 -5.54
C SER A 40 -17.26 7.05 -4.25
N PHE A 41 -16.12 7.59 -3.82
CA PHE A 41 -16.02 8.37 -2.61
C PHE A 41 -16.82 9.68 -2.70
N ASP A 42 -16.85 10.34 -3.85
CA ASP A 42 -17.55 11.61 -4.07
C ASP A 42 -19.07 11.47 -3.93
N LYS A 43 -19.64 10.27 -4.10
CA LYS A 43 -21.06 9.98 -3.85
C LYS A 43 -21.47 10.07 -2.38
N ILE A 44 -20.50 10.04 -1.46
CA ILE A 44 -20.77 10.11 -0.02
C ILE A 44 -21.07 11.56 0.36
N GLU A 45 -22.25 11.82 0.90
CA GLU A 45 -22.67 13.11 1.41
C GLU A 45 -22.75 13.09 2.95
N ALA A 46 -22.02 14.00 3.59
CA ALA A 46 -22.08 14.15 5.04
C ALA A 46 -23.50 14.53 5.49
N ASN A 47 -23.93 13.95 6.60
CA ASN A 47 -25.26 14.05 7.20
C ASN A 47 -26.41 13.48 6.35
N LYS A 48 -26.12 12.74 5.28
CA LYS A 48 -27.14 12.06 4.45
C LYS A 48 -26.83 10.58 4.22
N THR A 49 -25.57 10.26 3.92
CA THR A 49 -25.16 8.88 3.63
C THR A 49 -25.10 8.05 4.89
N THR A 50 -25.66 6.84 4.83
CA THR A 50 -25.67 5.87 5.94
C THR A 50 -24.62 4.77 5.75
N SER A 51 -24.35 3.97 6.79
CA SER A 51 -23.49 2.78 6.71
C SER A 51 -23.95 1.78 5.64
N ASN A 52 -25.27 1.66 5.42
CA ASN A 52 -25.81 0.80 4.37
C ASN A 52 -25.57 1.37 2.96
N ASP A 53 -25.57 2.69 2.80
CA ASP A 53 -25.19 3.33 1.54
C ASP A 53 -23.69 3.17 1.27
N LEU A 54 -22.86 3.32 2.30
CA LEU A 54 -21.42 3.06 2.20
C LEU A 54 -21.14 1.64 1.73
N LYS A 55 -21.90 0.65 2.21
CA LYS A 55 -21.85 -0.72 1.73
C LYS A 55 -22.14 -0.82 0.24
N ASN A 56 -23.22 -0.19 -0.24
CA ASN A 56 -23.56 -0.15 -1.66
C ASN A 56 -22.49 0.54 -2.52
N PHE A 57 -21.72 1.47 -1.94
CA PHE A 57 -20.61 2.16 -2.61
C PHE A 57 -19.28 1.41 -2.55
N GLY A 58 -19.21 0.30 -1.80
CA GLY A 58 -18.01 -0.52 -1.63
C GLY A 58 -17.10 -0.08 -0.48
N PHE A 59 -17.62 0.63 0.52
CA PHE A 59 -16.87 1.09 1.70
C PHE A 59 -17.26 0.36 2.99
N ASP A 60 -17.73 -0.88 2.89
CA ASP A 60 -18.06 -1.70 4.07
C ASP A 60 -16.82 -2.44 4.61
N PRO A 61 -16.40 -2.22 5.87
CA PRO A 61 -15.27 -2.93 6.47
C PRO A 61 -15.45 -4.45 6.60
N PHE A 62 -16.70 -4.95 6.57
CA PHE A 62 -16.96 -6.38 6.73
C PHE A 62 -16.96 -7.15 5.41
N GLU A 63 -17.24 -6.47 4.29
CA GLU A 63 -17.34 -7.09 2.97
C GLU A 63 -16.24 -6.65 2.01
N THR A 64 -15.71 -5.43 2.17
CA THR A 64 -14.72 -4.87 1.26
C THR A 64 -13.32 -4.96 1.85
N PRO A 65 -12.35 -5.59 1.16
CA PRO A 65 -10.98 -5.62 1.64
C PRO A 65 -10.34 -4.22 1.65
N ASN A 66 -9.41 -4.01 2.58
CA ASN A 66 -8.71 -2.73 2.80
C ASN A 66 -9.61 -1.59 3.25
N VAL A 67 -10.76 -1.93 3.80
CA VAL A 67 -11.58 -1.04 4.60
C VAL A 67 -11.45 -1.50 6.04
N LYS A 68 -10.86 -0.66 6.88
CA LYS A 68 -10.63 -0.93 8.30
C LYS A 68 -11.68 -0.19 9.11
N LEU A 69 -12.41 -0.92 9.96
CA LEU A 69 -13.21 -0.31 11.02
C LEU A 69 -12.27 0.18 12.12
N ILE A 70 -12.34 1.47 12.44
CA ILE A 70 -11.56 2.09 13.50
C ILE A 70 -12.47 2.69 14.57
N THR A 71 -11.97 2.67 15.80
CA THR A 71 -12.70 3.14 16.99
C THR A 71 -12.56 4.65 17.20
N TYR A 72 -13.35 5.21 18.11
CA TYR A 72 -13.21 6.62 18.51
C TYR A 72 -11.81 6.96 19.06
N LEU A 73 -11.09 6.00 19.67
CA LEU A 73 -9.73 6.20 20.18
C LEU A 73 -8.74 6.41 19.03
N GLU A 74 -8.81 5.57 18.00
CA GLU A 74 -8.00 5.73 16.78
C GLU A 74 -8.36 7.02 16.03
N LEU A 75 -9.63 7.42 16.03
CA LEU A 75 -10.05 8.71 15.49
C LEU A 75 -9.45 9.88 16.28
N ILE A 76 -9.40 9.81 17.61
CA ILE A 76 -8.74 10.82 18.46
C ILE A 76 -7.26 10.95 18.07
N GLU A 77 -6.53 9.84 17.93
CA GLU A 77 -5.12 9.88 17.52
C GLU A 77 -4.91 10.51 16.14
N LYS A 78 -5.84 10.29 15.20
CA LYS A 78 -5.78 10.85 13.85
C LYS A 78 -6.13 12.34 13.80
N PHE A 79 -7.15 12.79 14.55
CA PHE A 79 -7.62 14.19 14.52
C PHE A 79 -6.90 15.08 15.53
N MET A 80 -6.38 14.54 16.63
CA MET A 80 -5.64 15.24 17.67
C MET A 80 -4.30 14.54 17.94
N PRO A 81 -3.38 14.51 16.95
CA PRO A 81 -2.08 13.84 17.09
C PRO A 81 -1.15 14.48 18.13
N ASN A 82 -1.46 15.69 18.59
CA ASN A 82 -0.71 16.42 19.61
C ASN A 82 -1.66 17.25 20.48
N GLN A 83 -1.15 17.74 21.61
CA GLN A 83 -1.94 18.52 22.59
C GLN A 83 -2.25 19.96 22.15
N SER A 84 -1.73 20.42 21.00
CA SER A 84 -2.00 21.78 20.49
C SER A 84 -3.33 21.86 19.74
N ILE A 85 -3.83 20.73 19.23
CA ILE A 85 -5.14 20.65 18.56
C ILE A 85 -6.19 20.29 19.60
N ARG A 86 -7.21 21.14 19.73
CA ARG A 86 -8.28 20.94 20.69
C ARG A 86 -9.54 20.45 20.00
N MET A 87 -10.49 19.93 20.77
CA MET A 87 -11.77 19.46 20.24
C MET A 87 -12.51 20.58 19.51
N GLU A 88 -12.36 21.82 19.97
CA GLU A 88 -12.99 23.01 19.39
C GLU A 88 -12.50 23.34 17.97
N ASP A 89 -11.28 22.93 17.62
CA ASP A 89 -10.64 23.21 16.32
C ASP A 89 -11.09 22.23 15.23
N LEU A 90 -11.79 21.15 15.60
CA LEU A 90 -12.24 20.10 14.69
C LEU A 90 -13.56 20.47 14.00
N ASP A 91 -13.82 19.85 12.85
CA ASP A 91 -15.12 19.97 12.18
C ASP A 91 -16.29 19.54 13.09
N ALA A 92 -17.43 20.22 12.98
CA ALA A 92 -18.56 20.02 13.87
C ALA A 92 -19.08 18.56 13.86
N GLY A 93 -18.99 17.87 12.72
CA GLY A 93 -19.37 16.45 12.62
C GLY A 93 -18.42 15.54 13.41
N VAL A 94 -17.12 15.79 13.32
CA VAL A 94 -16.09 15.06 14.07
C VAL A 94 -16.26 15.28 15.57
N GLN A 95 -16.48 16.52 16.01
CA GLN A 95 -16.72 16.84 17.42
C GLN A 95 -17.91 16.06 17.99
N GLN A 96 -19.03 16.01 17.24
CA GLN A 96 -20.23 15.29 17.66
C GLN A 96 -20.00 13.79 17.73
N CYS A 97 -19.22 13.24 16.80
CA CYS A 97 -18.82 11.84 16.82
C CYS A 97 -17.99 11.55 18.08
N LEU A 98 -16.87 12.23 18.26
CA LEU A 98 -15.94 11.93 19.36
C LEU A 98 -16.60 12.08 20.75
N LYS A 99 -17.53 13.03 20.91
CA LYS A 99 -18.34 13.17 22.13
C LYS A 99 -19.27 11.97 22.40
N ALA A 100 -19.69 11.25 21.36
CA ALA A 100 -20.58 10.09 21.42
C ALA A 100 -19.88 8.75 21.73
N ARG A 101 -18.53 8.73 21.81
CA ARG A 101 -17.71 7.58 22.25
C ARG A 101 -17.99 6.29 21.47
N GLU A 102 -18.61 5.28 22.08
CA GLU A 102 -18.88 3.97 21.46
C GLU A 102 -19.77 4.05 20.22
N LEU A 103 -20.58 5.10 20.11
CA LEU A 103 -21.37 5.39 18.92
C LEU A 103 -20.54 6.08 17.82
N CYS A 104 -19.25 6.32 18.02
CA CYS A 104 -18.37 6.93 17.04
C CYS A 104 -17.41 5.92 16.45
N GLN A 105 -17.52 5.75 15.14
CA GLN A 105 -16.72 4.80 14.38
C GLN A 105 -16.17 5.48 13.14
N GLY A 106 -15.05 4.97 12.64
CA GLY A 106 -14.47 5.43 11.38
C GLY A 106 -14.23 4.27 10.45
N TYR A 107 -14.36 4.50 9.15
CA TYR A 107 -13.92 3.58 8.11
C TYR A 107 -12.66 4.17 7.46
N GLU A 108 -11.53 3.51 7.67
CA GLU A 108 -10.25 3.84 7.04
C GLU A 108 -10.06 2.96 5.80
N VAL A 109 -10.06 3.61 4.64
CA VAL A 109 -10.09 2.96 3.32
C VAL A 109 -8.75 3.19 2.65
N THR A 110 -7.99 2.12 2.40
CA THR A 110 -6.61 2.21 1.87
C THR A 110 -6.34 1.28 0.68
N PRO A 111 -7.16 1.32 -0.40
CA PRO A 111 -6.90 0.51 -1.58
C PRO A 111 -5.65 1.01 -2.30
N LYS A 112 -4.85 0.07 -2.80
CA LYS A 112 -3.64 0.36 -3.56
C LYS A 112 -3.39 -0.71 -4.61
N ILE A 113 -2.86 -0.27 -5.76
CA ILE A 113 -2.38 -1.15 -6.81
C ILE A 113 -0.98 -0.70 -7.18
N ILE A 114 0.01 -1.53 -6.88
CA ILE A 114 1.43 -1.22 -7.09
C ILE A 114 2.08 -2.33 -7.90
N ASN A 115 2.70 -1.98 -9.02
CA ASN A 115 3.44 -2.88 -9.88
C ASN A 115 4.92 -2.50 -9.85
N SER A 116 5.76 -3.41 -9.38
CA SER A 116 7.21 -3.26 -9.35
C SER A 116 7.85 -4.21 -10.36
N LYS A 117 8.52 -3.63 -11.36
CA LYS A 117 9.28 -4.36 -12.36
C LYS A 117 10.77 -4.23 -12.10
N ARG A 118 11.45 -5.37 -12.01
CA ARG A 118 12.92 -5.40 -11.94
C ARG A 118 13.51 -5.34 -13.35
N TYR A 119 14.56 -4.55 -13.52
CA TYR A 119 15.25 -4.41 -14.79
C TYR A 119 16.76 -4.33 -14.56
N GLY A 120 17.56 -5.00 -15.40
CA GLY A 120 19.03 -5.01 -15.23
C GLY A 120 19.72 -6.24 -15.76
N ASN A 121 20.98 -6.41 -15.37
CA ASN A 121 21.77 -7.59 -15.72
C ASN A 121 21.51 -8.70 -14.69
N VAL A 122 21.06 -9.86 -15.17
CA VAL A 122 20.74 -11.03 -14.33
C VAL A 122 21.91 -11.47 -13.46
N PHE A 123 23.15 -11.41 -13.96
CA PHE A 123 24.34 -11.77 -13.17
C PHE A 123 24.56 -10.79 -12.01
N LEU A 124 24.43 -9.48 -12.27
CA LEU A 124 24.60 -8.47 -11.22
C LEU A 124 23.47 -8.52 -10.18
N ASP A 125 22.25 -8.91 -10.55
CA ASP A 125 21.13 -9.07 -9.61
C ASP A 125 21.23 -10.40 -8.83
N LEU A 126 21.66 -11.50 -9.47
CA LEU A 126 21.85 -12.81 -8.82
C LEU A 126 22.92 -12.74 -7.73
N PHE A 127 24.04 -12.09 -8.02
CA PHE A 127 25.09 -11.84 -7.02
C PHE A 127 24.82 -10.57 -6.19
N ASN A 128 23.62 -9.99 -6.28
CA ASN A 128 23.18 -8.85 -5.49
C ASN A 128 24.14 -7.64 -5.57
N PHE A 129 24.88 -7.44 -6.66
CA PHE A 129 25.80 -6.32 -6.86
C PHE A 129 25.07 -5.03 -7.23
N ARG A 130 23.97 -5.13 -7.97
CA ARG A 130 23.12 -3.99 -8.33
C ARG A 130 21.71 -4.44 -8.62
N ARG A 131 20.73 -3.73 -8.09
CA ARG A 131 19.31 -3.99 -8.31
C ARG A 131 18.63 -2.69 -8.75
N LYS A 132 17.87 -2.75 -9.85
CA LYS A 132 17.02 -1.63 -10.25
C LYS A 132 15.55 -2.03 -10.31
N ASN A 133 14.71 -1.24 -9.67
CA ASN A 133 13.26 -1.44 -9.62
C ASN A 133 12.58 -0.20 -10.18
N ILE A 134 11.59 -0.39 -11.06
CA ILE A 134 10.62 0.64 -11.41
C ILE A 134 9.31 0.25 -10.76
N THR A 135 8.83 1.08 -9.85
CA THR A 135 7.56 0.91 -9.16
C THR A 135 6.56 1.90 -9.72
N ARG A 136 5.40 1.41 -10.17
CA ARG A 136 4.30 2.20 -10.71
C ARG A 136 2.99 1.83 -10.05
N GLY A 137 2.08 2.77 -9.86
CA GLY A 137 0.78 2.44 -9.26
C GLY A 137 0.01 3.64 -8.78
N TRP A 138 -0.93 3.37 -7.88
CA TRP A 138 -1.70 4.37 -7.16
C TRP A 138 -2.03 3.89 -5.75
N ILE A 139 -2.23 4.84 -4.85
CA ILE A 139 -2.62 4.63 -3.45
C ILE A 139 -3.74 5.61 -3.15
N PHE A 140 -4.89 5.13 -2.68
CA PHE A 140 -5.97 6.00 -2.23
C PHE A 140 -6.13 5.84 -0.71
N ASN A 141 -6.23 6.96 0.01
CA ASN A 141 -6.45 6.97 1.44
C ASN A 141 -7.72 7.77 1.72
N ALA A 142 -8.70 7.17 2.36
CA ALA A 142 -9.90 7.86 2.79
C ALA A 142 -10.26 7.52 4.22
N LEU A 143 -10.83 8.50 4.90
CA LEU A 143 -11.36 8.38 6.25
C LEU A 143 -12.80 8.89 6.24
N ILE A 144 -13.72 7.99 6.56
CA ILE A 144 -15.14 8.28 6.70
C ILE A 144 -15.48 8.17 8.18
N VAL A 145 -16.05 9.21 8.77
CA VAL A 145 -16.40 9.25 10.18
C VAL A 145 -17.91 9.11 10.30
N LEU A 146 -18.34 8.15 11.11
CA LEU A 146 -19.73 7.82 11.35
C LEU A 146 -20.08 8.03 12.81
N LYS A 147 -21.22 8.68 13.02
CA LYS A 147 -21.90 8.67 14.31
C LYS A 147 -23.08 7.70 14.18
N GLU A 148 -23.02 6.62 14.94
CA GLU A 148 -23.92 5.48 14.93
C GLU A 148 -23.94 4.83 13.54
N ASN A 149 -24.83 5.26 12.64
CA ASN A 149 -24.90 4.78 11.26
C ASN A 149 -24.85 5.89 10.21
N LEU A 150 -24.69 7.16 10.62
CA LEU A 150 -24.72 8.32 9.72
C LEU A 150 -23.32 8.87 9.52
N VAL A 151 -22.93 9.10 8.28
CA VAL A 151 -21.67 9.77 7.95
C VAL A 151 -21.76 11.22 8.41
N VAL A 152 -20.86 11.64 9.30
CA VAL A 152 -20.81 13.02 9.82
C VAL A 152 -19.64 13.81 9.27
N HIS A 153 -18.58 13.12 8.84
CA HIS A 153 -17.41 13.73 8.23
C HIS A 153 -16.74 12.77 7.26
N LYS A 154 -16.07 13.30 6.23
CA LYS A 154 -15.33 12.52 5.24
C LYS A 154 -14.11 13.31 4.77
N VAL A 155 -12.98 12.63 4.62
CA VAL A 155 -11.76 13.19 4.05
C VAL A 155 -11.04 12.13 3.22
N TRP A 156 -10.36 12.54 2.16
CA TRP A 156 -9.59 11.66 1.30
C TRP A 156 -8.26 12.30 0.89
N GLY A 157 -7.35 11.47 0.40
CA GLY A 157 -6.05 11.83 -0.13
C GLY A 157 -5.37 10.60 -0.74
N GLY A 158 -4.04 10.65 -0.84
CA GLY A 158 -3.23 9.56 -1.39
C GLY A 158 -2.38 10.02 -2.57
N GLU A 159 -1.94 9.04 -3.35
CA GLU A 159 -0.98 9.18 -4.44
C GLU A 159 -1.61 8.67 -5.75
N PRO A 160 -2.14 9.56 -6.61
CA PRO A 160 -2.79 9.16 -7.85
C PRO A 160 -1.85 8.53 -8.87
N ASN A 161 -0.57 8.92 -8.85
CA ASN A 161 0.45 8.41 -9.75
C ASN A 161 1.75 8.15 -8.99
N VAL A 162 1.91 6.92 -8.50
CA VAL A 162 3.18 6.43 -7.94
C VAL A 162 4.09 6.08 -9.11
N SER A 163 5.28 6.69 -9.17
CA SER A 163 6.31 6.37 -10.14
C SER A 163 7.69 6.55 -9.51
N GLU A 164 8.25 5.46 -9.00
CA GLU A 164 9.53 5.46 -8.29
C GLU A 164 10.56 4.61 -9.04
N ILE A 165 11.80 5.09 -9.07
CA ILE A 165 12.94 4.39 -9.66
C ILE A 165 13.98 4.19 -8.57
N GLU A 166 14.19 2.94 -8.16
CA GLU A 166 15.20 2.57 -7.18
C GLU A 166 16.40 1.95 -7.92
N ASP A 167 17.62 2.44 -7.66
CA ASP A 167 18.88 1.86 -8.17
C ASP A 167 19.82 1.59 -6.99
N LYS A 168 19.69 0.39 -6.41
CA LYS A 168 20.51 -0.04 -5.28
C LYS A 168 21.81 -0.64 -5.78
N ARG A 169 22.94 -0.11 -5.34
CA ARG A 169 24.28 -0.64 -5.62
C ARG A 169 24.87 -1.24 -4.36
N ASN A 170 25.35 -2.47 -4.48
CA ASN A 170 25.87 -3.26 -3.40
C ASN A 170 27.26 -3.78 -3.81
N PRO A 171 28.31 -2.96 -3.72
CA PRO A 171 29.61 -3.28 -4.30
C PRO A 171 30.24 -4.56 -3.75
N LEU A 172 29.95 -4.96 -2.50
CA LEU A 172 30.46 -6.23 -1.93
C LEU A 172 29.49 -7.41 -2.11
N GLY A 173 28.41 -7.23 -2.88
CA GLY A 173 27.49 -8.30 -3.26
C GLY A 173 26.88 -9.03 -2.04
N PRO A 174 26.86 -10.38 -2.01
CA PRO A 174 26.24 -11.15 -0.93
C PRO A 174 26.89 -10.92 0.43
N LEU A 175 28.14 -10.46 0.47
CA LEU A 175 28.88 -10.23 1.70
C LEU A 175 28.36 -9.02 2.51
N GLN A 176 27.65 -8.08 1.87
CA GLN A 176 27.11 -6.90 2.56
C GLN A 176 25.91 -7.20 3.46
N ASP A 177 25.12 -8.22 3.11
CA ASP A 177 23.90 -8.56 3.85
C ASP A 177 24.18 -9.49 5.06
N ILE A 178 25.38 -10.08 5.16
CA ILE A 178 25.77 -10.98 6.27
C ILE A 178 25.77 -10.23 7.62
N ASN A 179 26.09 -8.93 7.61
CA ASN A 179 26.04 -8.09 8.81
C ASN A 179 24.63 -7.86 9.36
N LYS A 180 23.57 -8.11 8.59
CA LYS A 180 22.17 -7.99 9.06
C LYS A 180 21.60 -9.28 9.64
N ALA A 181 22.21 -10.42 9.30
CA ALA A 181 21.76 -11.74 9.73
C ALA A 181 22.39 -12.19 11.07
N LEU A 182 23.43 -11.48 11.53
CA LEU A 182 24.04 -11.73 12.82
C LEU A 182 23.24 -10.98 13.91
N PRO A 183 22.73 -11.67 14.95
CA PRO A 183 22.17 -10.97 16.10
C PRO A 183 23.22 -10.04 16.69
N PRO A 184 22.83 -8.89 17.27
CA PRO A 184 23.79 -8.01 17.92
C PRO A 184 24.54 -8.84 18.97
N ILE A 185 25.85 -8.93 18.83
CA ILE A 185 26.70 -9.53 19.85
C ILE A 185 26.57 -8.62 21.06
N GLN A 186 25.71 -8.99 22.01
CA GLN A 186 25.74 -8.43 23.35
C GLN A 186 27.04 -8.90 23.99
N LEU A 187 28.08 -8.07 23.84
CA LEU A 187 29.24 -8.14 24.72
C LEU A 187 28.78 -7.58 26.07
N MET A 188 28.63 -8.50 27.02
CA MET A 188 28.56 -8.24 28.45
C MET A 188 29.91 -7.75 28.95
#